data_AF-A0A1G8F9P5-F1
#
_entry.id   AF-A0A1G8F9P5-F1
#
_cell.length_a   1.000
_cell.length_b   1.000
_cell.length_c   1.000
_cell.angle_alpha   90.00
_cell.angle_beta   90.00
_cell.angle_gamma   90.00
#
_symmetry.space_group_name_H-M   'P 1'
#
loop_
_entity.id
_entity.type
_entity.pdbx_description
1 polymer ?
#
loop_
_entity_poly.entity_id
_entity_poly.type
_entity_poly.pdbx_seq_one_letter_code
_entity_poly.pdbx_strand_id
1 'polypeptide(L)'
;MVIAAILPFLNNIVGYFIDVNVQLQNNAGERRLDLDSAIYFLSIPVCMILLALGGLFKANRFTFYAALISGYFHLSTYVKFVFFNENKISAIADMAIVSLLIVIIVLVFMLDSYYRKIYLLDKFNNSTLERFSSILFKRVGKHEQS
;
A
#
# COMPACT_ATOMS: atom_id res chain seq x y z
N MET A 1 -5.96 -12.47 -1.96
CA MET A 1 -7.16 -13.31 -2.21
C MET A 1 -7.89 -13.71 -0.94
N VAL A 2 -7.22 -14.03 0.17
CA VAL A 2 -7.90 -14.36 1.45
C VAL A 2 -8.73 -13.19 2.00
N ILE A 3 -8.21 -11.96 1.95
CA ILE A 3 -8.92 -10.75 2.41
C ILE A 3 -10.23 -10.53 1.64
N ALA A 4 -10.19 -10.68 0.30
CA ALA A 4 -11.38 -10.59 -0.55
C ALA A 4 -12.45 -11.64 -0.23
N ALA A 5 -12.02 -12.82 0.23
CA ALA A 5 -12.91 -13.87 0.68
C ALA A 5 -13.47 -13.61 2.09
N ILE A 6 -12.74 -12.92 2.98
CA ILE A 6 -13.15 -12.69 4.38
C ILE A 6 -14.06 -11.46 4.51
N LEU A 7 -13.82 -10.40 3.74
CA LEU A 7 -14.55 -9.13 3.86
C LEU A 7 -16.08 -9.25 3.71
N PRO A 8 -16.63 -10.05 2.78
CA PRO A 8 -18.07 -10.29 2.71
C PRO A 8 -18.63 -11.00 3.96
N PHE A 9 -17.87 -11.94 4.55
CA PHE A 9 -18.28 -12.57 5.80
C PHE A 9 -18.26 -11.60 6.99
N LEU A 10 -17.27 -10.69 7.03
CA LEU A 10 -17.24 -9.63 8.03
C LEU A 10 -18.43 -8.68 7.87
N ASN A 11 -18.83 -8.35 6.64
CA ASN A 11 -20.04 -7.56 6.39
C ASN A 11 -21.30 -8.24 6.94
N ASN A 12 -21.40 -9.56 6.76
CA ASN A 12 -22.53 -10.35 7.28
C ASN A 12 -22.57 -10.39 8.82
N ILE A 13 -21.41 -10.38 9.49
CA ILE A 13 -21.32 -10.26 10.97
C ILE A 13 -21.72 -8.85 11.44
N VAL A 14 -21.25 -7.81 10.75
CA VAL A 14 -21.61 -6.41 11.05
C VAL A 14 -23.10 -6.15 10.80
N GLY A 15 -23.69 -6.88 9.86
CA GLY A 15 -25.13 -6.89 9.57
C GLY A 15 -26.03 -7.29 10.73
N TYR A 16 -25.48 -7.93 11.75
CA TYR A 16 -26.20 -8.24 12.98
C TYR A 16 -26.42 -7.01 13.87
N PHE A 17 -25.66 -5.92 13.64
CA PHE A 17 -25.69 -4.70 14.45
C PHE A 17 -26.20 -3.47 13.68
N ILE A 18 -26.11 -3.47 12.34
CA ILE A 18 -26.50 -2.35 11.47
C ILE A 18 -27.15 -2.93 10.20
N ASP A 19 -28.19 -2.30 9.66
CA ASP A 19 -28.83 -2.75 8.43
C ASP A 19 -27.87 -2.64 7.23
N VAL A 20 -27.41 -3.79 6.75
CA VAL A 20 -26.46 -3.95 5.63
C VAL A 20 -27.15 -4.27 4.30
N ASN A 21 -28.48 -4.42 4.29
CA ASN A 21 -29.26 -4.62 3.05
C ASN A 21 -29.47 -3.31 2.27
N VAL A 22 -28.46 -2.44 2.27
CA VAL A 22 -28.50 -1.20 1.51
C VAL A 22 -28.13 -1.50 0.07
N GLN A 23 -29.13 -1.57 -0.78
CA GLN A 23 -28.94 -1.67 -2.22
C GLN A 23 -28.55 -0.29 -2.77
N LEU A 24 -27.34 -0.18 -3.29
CA LEU A 24 -26.89 1.04 -3.96
C LEU A 24 -27.71 1.21 -5.25
N GLN A 25 -28.43 2.32 -5.37
CA GLN A 25 -29.18 2.65 -6.59
C GLN A 25 -28.22 2.77 -7.76
N ASN A 26 -28.30 1.84 -8.71
CA ASN A 26 -27.64 1.91 -10.01
C ASN A 26 -28.72 1.87 -11.10
N ASN A 27 -28.87 2.95 -11.86
CA ASN A 27 -29.91 3.09 -12.89
C ASN A 27 -29.48 2.59 -14.27
N ALA A 28 -28.29 2.00 -14.43
CA ALA A 28 -27.85 1.40 -15.68
C ALA A 28 -28.03 -0.12 -15.66
N GLY A 29 -29.18 -0.60 -16.17
CA GLY A 29 -29.43 -2.00 -16.49
C GLY A 29 -29.56 -2.95 -15.30
N GLU A 30 -30.65 -2.83 -14.53
CA GLU A 30 -31.24 -3.81 -13.59
C GLU A 30 -30.33 -4.60 -12.61
N ARG A 31 -29.04 -4.29 -12.47
CA ARG A 31 -28.18 -4.87 -11.43
C ARG A 31 -28.00 -3.87 -10.31
N ARG A 32 -28.87 -3.99 -9.31
CA ARG A 32 -28.64 -3.41 -7.98
C ARG A 32 -27.35 -4.02 -7.44
N LEU A 33 -26.40 -3.17 -7.05
CA LEU A 33 -25.15 -3.64 -6.47
C LEU A 33 -25.41 -3.91 -4.99
N ASP A 34 -25.51 -5.18 -4.64
CA ASP A 34 -25.58 -5.59 -3.24
C ASP A 34 -24.29 -5.20 -2.52
N LEU A 35 -24.40 -4.82 -1.25
CA LEU A 35 -23.28 -4.33 -0.45
C LEU A 35 -22.12 -5.34 -0.41
N ASP A 36 -22.41 -6.63 -0.37
CA ASP A 36 -21.40 -7.70 -0.41
C ASP A 36 -20.60 -7.71 -1.72
N SER A 37 -21.27 -7.47 -2.85
CA SER A 37 -20.61 -7.37 -4.15
C SER A 37 -19.74 -6.11 -4.22
N ALA A 38 -20.23 -4.99 -3.70
CA ALA A 38 -19.47 -3.74 -3.62
C ALA A 38 -18.20 -3.91 -2.78
N ILE A 39 -18.32 -4.56 -1.62
CA ILE A 39 -17.22 -4.85 -0.71
C ILE A 39 -16.22 -5.82 -1.35
N TYR A 40 -16.71 -6.85 -2.06
CA TYR A 40 -15.85 -7.77 -2.79
C TYR A 40 -15.03 -7.05 -3.86
N PHE A 41 -15.66 -6.23 -4.71
CA PHE A 41 -14.93 -5.49 -5.74
C PHE A 41 -13.95 -4.45 -5.16
N LEU A 42 -14.26 -3.83 -4.02
CA LEU A 42 -13.35 -2.91 -3.32
C LEU A 42 -12.17 -3.64 -2.68
N SER A 43 -12.36 -4.88 -2.21
CA SER A 43 -11.31 -5.66 -1.57
C SER A 43 -10.14 -6.00 -2.51
N ILE A 44 -10.40 -6.09 -3.82
CA ILE A 44 -9.41 -6.42 -4.86
C ILE A 44 -8.33 -5.32 -4.97
N PRO A 45 -8.66 -4.04 -5.25
CA PRO A 45 -7.66 -2.97 -5.27
C PRO A 45 -7.01 -2.75 -3.90
N VAL A 46 -7.75 -2.93 -2.79
CA VAL A 46 -7.17 -2.85 -1.44
C VAL A 46 -6.08 -3.90 -1.22
N CYS A 47 -6.30 -5.14 -1.67
CA CYS A 47 -5.26 -6.18 -1.62
C CYS A 47 -4.01 -5.78 -2.40
N MET A 48 -4.17 -5.18 -3.59
CA MET A 48 -3.04 -4.76 -4.42
C MET A 48 -2.27 -3.59 -3.79
N ILE A 49 -2.97 -2.66 -3.14
CA ILE A 49 -2.34 -1.56 -2.38
C ILE A 49 -1.57 -2.10 -1.17
N LEU A 50 -2.13 -3.05 -0.42
CA LEU A 50 -1.42 -3.72 0.68
C LEU A 50 -0.19 -4.49 0.20
N LEU A 51 -0.29 -5.12 -0.97
CA LEU A 51 0.84 -5.83 -1.59
C LEU A 51 1.92 -4.85 -2.06
N ALA A 52 1.53 -3.67 -2.57
CA ALA A 52 2.45 -2.58 -2.85
C ALA A 52 3.14 -2.10 -1.56
N LEU A 53 2.40 -1.85 -0.47
CA LEU A 53 2.98 -1.50 0.83
C LEU A 53 3.94 -2.57 1.35
N GLY A 54 3.62 -3.85 1.22
CA GLY A 54 4.52 -4.96 1.55
C GLY A 54 5.77 -5.01 0.67
N GLY A 55 5.64 -4.67 -0.61
CA GLY A 55 6.75 -4.51 -1.55
C GLY A 55 7.64 -3.30 -1.25
N LEU A 56 7.17 -2.32 -0.47
CA LEU A 56 7.98 -1.20 -0.01
C LEU A 56 9.05 -1.64 1.01
N PHE A 57 8.73 -2.65 1.82
CA PHE A 57 9.62 -3.20 2.85
C PHE A 57 10.58 -4.28 2.31
N LYS A 58 10.34 -4.82 1.11
CA LYS A 58 11.17 -5.86 0.49
C LYS A 58 11.75 -5.35 -0.83
N ALA A 59 13.07 -5.45 -0.98
CA ALA A 59 13.96 -4.81 -1.96
C ALA A 59 13.59 -4.70 -3.47
N ASN A 60 12.45 -5.19 -3.96
CA ASN A 60 12.14 -5.17 -5.39
C ASN A 60 11.21 -4.02 -5.80
N ARG A 61 11.84 -2.90 -6.22
CA ARG A 61 11.16 -1.68 -6.72
C ARG A 61 10.19 -1.96 -7.87
N PHE A 62 10.45 -2.95 -8.72
CA PHE A 62 9.56 -3.28 -9.85
C PHE A 62 8.24 -3.90 -9.40
N THR A 63 8.24 -4.71 -8.34
CA THR A 63 7.03 -5.30 -7.77
C THR A 63 6.12 -4.23 -7.18
N PHE A 64 6.70 -3.19 -6.57
CA PHE A 64 5.96 -2.04 -6.04
C PHE A 64 5.17 -1.30 -7.14
N TYR A 65 5.85 -0.91 -8.22
CA TYR A 65 5.20 -0.19 -9.33
C TYR A 65 4.15 -1.04 -10.05
N ALA A 66 4.42 -2.34 -10.25
CA ALA A 66 3.45 -3.25 -10.87
C ALA A 66 2.17 -3.39 -10.03
N ALA A 67 2.30 -3.51 -8.71
CA ALA A 67 1.16 -3.58 -7.80
C ALA A 67 0.34 -2.28 -7.77
N LEU A 68 1.00 -1.12 -7.83
CA LEU A 68 0.35 0.19 -7.92
C LEU A 68 -0.46 0.37 -9.21
N ILE A 69 0.13 0.03 -10.36
CA ILE A 69 -0.54 0.13 -11.67
C ILE A 69 -1.76 -0.80 -11.69
N SER A 70 -1.62 -2.04 -11.19
CA SER A 70 -2.73 -2.97 -11.13
C SER A 70 -3.84 -2.51 -10.17
N GLY A 71 -3.47 -1.94 -9.01
CA GLY A 71 -4.43 -1.33 -8.07
C GLY A 71 -5.21 -0.19 -8.71
N TYR A 72 -4.54 0.67 -9.48
CA TYR A 72 -5.17 1.77 -10.22
C TYR A 72 -6.20 1.27 -11.24
N PHE A 73 -5.83 0.29 -12.06
CA PHE A 73 -6.75 -0.27 -13.05
C PHE A 73 -7.99 -0.87 -12.39
N HIS A 74 -7.83 -1.58 -11.27
CA HIS A 74 -8.96 -2.15 -10.54
C HIS A 74 -9.87 -1.08 -9.92
N LEU A 75 -9.31 -0.02 -9.34
CA LEU A 75 -10.07 1.10 -8.78
C LEU A 75 -10.84 1.89 -9.86
N SER A 76 -10.19 2.24 -10.98
CA SER A 76 -10.86 2.99 -12.05
C SER A 76 -11.95 2.15 -12.73
N THR A 77 -11.71 0.86 -12.95
CA THR A 77 -12.75 -0.03 -13.51
C THR A 77 -13.93 -0.18 -12.54
N TYR A 78 -13.67 -0.26 -11.23
CA TYR A 78 -14.71 -0.31 -10.22
C TYR A 78 -15.53 0.98 -10.17
N VAL A 79 -14.89 2.14 -10.16
CA VAL A 79 -15.59 3.44 -10.19
C VAL A 79 -16.47 3.56 -11.42
N LYS A 80 -15.96 3.18 -12.60
CA LYS A 80 -16.75 3.19 -13.85
C LYS A 80 -17.90 2.20 -13.83
N PHE A 81 -17.75 1.08 -13.13
CA PHE A 81 -18.82 0.09 -12.95
C PHE A 81 -19.92 0.61 -12.02
N VAL A 82 -19.57 1.30 -10.92
CA VAL A 82 -20.53 1.85 -9.95
C VAL A 82 -21.23 3.11 -10.48
N PHE A 83 -20.47 4.02 -11.11
CA PHE A 83 -20.95 5.34 -11.52
C PHE A 83 -21.13 5.48 -13.04
N PHE A 84 -21.35 4.38 -13.75
CA PHE A 84 -21.46 4.34 -15.21
C PHE A 84 -22.45 5.38 -15.78
N ASN A 85 -23.53 5.66 -15.05
CA ASN A 85 -24.61 6.56 -15.46
C ASN A 85 -24.36 8.04 -15.11
N GLU A 86 -23.50 8.32 -14.11
CA GLU A 86 -23.27 9.67 -13.57
C GLU A 86 -21.88 10.16 -13.96
N ASN A 87 -21.76 10.60 -15.21
CA ASN A 87 -20.47 10.94 -15.83
C ASN A 87 -19.71 12.04 -15.05
N LYS A 88 -20.42 12.93 -14.35
CA LYS A 88 -19.82 13.97 -13.49
C LYS A 88 -19.18 13.36 -12.23
N ILE A 89 -19.88 12.44 -11.58
CA ILE A 89 -19.40 11.79 -10.34
C ILE A 89 -18.25 10.84 -10.67
N SER A 90 -18.38 10.08 -11.76
CA SER A 90 -17.32 9.22 -12.28
C SER A 90 -16.02 10.00 -12.57
N ALA A 91 -16.12 11.17 -13.21
CA ALA A 91 -14.97 12.03 -13.48
C ALA A 91 -14.30 12.57 -12.19
N ILE A 92 -15.09 12.95 -11.18
CA ILE A 92 -14.56 13.39 -9.88
C ILE A 92 -13.87 12.23 -9.16
N ALA A 93 -14.44 11.04 -9.21
CA ALA A 93 -13.86 9.84 -8.60
C ALA A 93 -12.56 9.40 -9.29
N ASP A 94 -12.49 9.46 -10.63
CA ASP A 94 -11.24 9.21 -11.37
C ASP A 94 -10.16 10.26 -11.00
N MET A 95 -10.52 11.55 -10.86
CA MET A 95 -9.58 12.59 -10.38
C MET A 95 -9.08 12.32 -8.95
N ALA A 96 -9.97 11.86 -8.06
CA ALA A 96 -9.59 11.50 -6.69
C ALA A 96 -8.62 10.30 -6.67
N ILE A 97 -8.83 9.30 -7.52
CA ILE A 97 -7.93 8.15 -7.66
C ILE A 97 -6.54 8.60 -8.13
N VAL A 98 -6.47 9.48 -9.14
CA VAL A 98 -5.20 10.02 -9.64
C VAL A 98 -4.48 10.82 -8.56
N SER A 99 -5.22 11.67 -7.83
CA SER A 99 -4.67 12.45 -6.71
C SER A 99 -4.10 11.55 -5.60
N LEU A 100 -4.84 10.50 -5.21
CA LEU A 100 -4.38 9.50 -4.24
C LEU A 100 -3.07 8.85 -4.70
N LEU A 101 -2.96 8.52 -5.99
CA LEU A 101 -1.79 7.86 -6.55
C LEU A 101 -0.55 8.76 -6.49
N ILE A 102 -0.72 10.06 -6.76
CA ILE A 102 0.36 11.06 -6.61
C ILE A 102 0.82 11.12 -5.15
N VAL A 103 -0.11 11.17 -4.20
CA VAL A 103 0.22 11.20 -2.76
C VAL A 103 1.02 9.95 -2.34
N ILE A 104 0.62 8.76 -2.81
CA ILE A 104 1.34 7.52 -2.53
C ILE A 104 2.76 7.57 -3.08
N ILE A 105 2.96 8.04 -4.32
CA ILE A 105 4.30 8.17 -4.92
C ILE A 105 5.18 9.13 -4.10
N VAL A 106 4.64 10.27 -3.66
CA VAL A 106 5.37 11.24 -2.84
C VAL A 106 5.78 10.62 -1.50
N LEU A 107 4.85 9.94 -0.82
CA LEU A 107 5.14 9.26 0.46
C LEU A 107 6.24 8.22 0.31
N VAL A 108 6.19 7.43 -0.76
CA VAL A 108 7.21 6.41 -1.08
C VAL A 108 8.58 7.07 -1.28
N PHE A 109 8.63 8.18 -2.01
CA PHE A 109 9.88 8.90 -2.24
C PHE A 109 10.45 9.49 -0.95
N MET A 110 9.60 10.05 -0.08
CA MET A 110 10.03 10.51 1.24
C MET A 110 10.56 9.35 2.10
N LEU A 111 9.92 8.19 2.04
CA LEU A 111 10.33 7.02 2.80
C LEU A 111 11.67 6.45 2.31
N ASP A 112 11.89 6.32 0.99
CA ASP A 112 13.17 5.89 0.42
C ASP A 112 14.31 6.84 0.81
N SER A 113 14.04 8.15 0.79
CA SER A 113 14.99 9.17 1.23
C SER A 113 15.34 9.02 2.72
N TYR A 114 14.33 8.78 3.56
CA TYR A 114 14.51 8.57 5.00
C TYR A 114 15.34 7.31 5.29
N TYR A 115 15.02 6.19 4.64
CA TYR A 115 15.77 4.94 4.78
C TYR A 115 17.22 5.06 4.29
N ARG A 116 17.47 5.74 3.17
CA ARG A 116 18.85 6.01 2.71
C ARG A 116 19.64 6.80 3.74
N LYS A 117 19.02 7.77 4.40
CA LYS A 117 19.68 8.59 5.41
C LYS A 117 20.08 7.76 6.63
N ILE A 118 19.19 6.88 7.11
CA ILE A 118 19.49 5.94 8.20
C ILE A 118 20.62 4.99 7.80
N TYR A 119 20.53 4.39 6.61
CA TYR A 119 21.56 3.46 6.13
C TYR A 119 22.95 4.09 6.06
N LEU A 120 23.05 5.34 5.60
CA LEU A 120 24.31 6.08 5.57
C LEU A 120 24.85 6.36 6.98
N LEU A 121 23.98 6.68 7.93
CA LEU A 121 24.35 6.91 9.32
C LEU A 121 24.85 5.62 9.98
N ASP A 122 24.15 4.51 9.80
CA ASP A 122 24.57 3.19 10.29
C ASP A 122 25.91 2.78 9.69
N LYS A 123 26.08 2.96 8.37
CA LYS A 123 27.35 2.66 7.69
C LYS A 123 28.50 3.50 8.24
N PHE A 124 28.25 4.78 8.51
CA PHE A 124 29.25 5.67 9.11
C PHE A 124 29.61 5.24 10.55
N ASN A 125 28.60 4.92 11.37
CA ASN A 125 28.80 4.45 12.74
C ASN A 125 29.58 3.14 12.77
N ASN A 126 29.21 2.16 11.95
CA ASN A 126 29.92 0.88 11.88
C ASN A 126 31.38 1.05 11.42
N SER A 127 31.62 1.86 10.39
CA SER A 127 32.98 2.13 9.91
C SER A 127 33.83 2.85 10.97
N THR A 128 33.23 3.75 11.73
CA THR A 128 33.88 4.45 12.84
C THR A 128 34.19 3.49 13.99
N LEU A 129 33.25 2.60 14.34
CA LEU A 129 33.44 1.58 15.36
C LEU A 129 34.55 0.59 14.99
N GLU A 130 34.60 0.12 13.72
CA GLU A 130 35.68 -0.72 13.21
C GLU A 130 37.04 -0.02 13.29
N ARG A 131 37.11 1.27 12.91
CA ARG A 131 38.34 2.06 13.04
C ARG A 131 38.79 2.16 14.49
N PHE A 132 37.90 2.50 15.42
CA PHE A 132 38.25 2.56 16.84
C PHE A 132 38.68 1.19 17.39
N SER A 133 37.95 0.12 17.07
CA SER A 133 38.29 -1.25 17.46
C SER A 133 39.69 -1.64 16.95
N SER A 134 39.99 -1.38 15.68
CA SER A 134 41.31 -1.67 15.10
C SER A 134 42.44 -0.90 15.79
N ILE A 135 42.22 0.37 16.15
CA ILE A 135 43.22 1.19 16.87
C ILE A 135 43.44 0.65 18.29
N LEU A 136 42.36 0.27 18.97
CA LEU A 136 42.41 -0.28 20.33
C LEU A 136 43.18 -1.61 20.34
N PHE A 137 42.82 -2.55 19.47
CA PHE A 137 43.51 -3.84 19.34
C PHE A 137 44.98 -3.68 18.93
N LYS A 138 45.29 -2.73 18.04
CA LYS A 138 46.67 -2.43 17.63
C LYS A 138 47.51 -1.80 18.75
N ARG A 139 46.90 -1.13 19.73
CA ARG A 139 47.59 -0.66 20.94
C ARG A 139 47.79 -1.75 21.99
N VAL A 140 46.80 -2.63 22.19
CA VAL A 140 46.92 -3.76 23.12
C VAL A 140 48.07 -4.69 22.71
N GLY A 141 48.15 -5.08 21.43
CA GLY A 141 49.25 -5.91 20.94
C GLY A 141 50.63 -5.24 20.96
N LYS A 142 50.70 -3.90 21.11
CA LYS A 142 51.95 -3.16 21.30
C LYS A 142 52.39 -3.09 22.76
N HIS A 143 51.46 -3.25 23.70
CA HIS A 143 51.74 -3.23 25.14
C HIS A 143 52.15 -4.60 25.69
N GLU A 144 51.81 -5.71 25.03
CA GLU A 144 52.27 -7.06 25.40
C GLU A 144 53.69 -7.42 24.90
N GLN A 145 54.30 -6.58 24.04
CA GLN A 145 55.65 -6.79 23.50
C GLN A 145 56.73 -5.90 24.14
N SER A 146 56.39 -5.16 25.19
CA SER A 146 57.33 -4.37 26.01
C SER A 146 57.35 -4.92 27.43
#